data_AF-A0A6G3Z9S9-F1
#
_entry.id   AF-A0A6G3Z9S9-F1
#
_cell.length_a   1.000
_cell.length_b   1.000
_cell.length_c   1.000
_cell.angle_alpha   90.00
_cell.angle_beta   90.00
_cell.angle_gamma   90.00
#
_symmetry.space_group_name_H-M   'P 1'
#
loop_
_entity.id
_entity.type
_entity.pdbx_description
1 polymer ?
#
loop_
_entity_poly.entity_id
_entity_poly.type
_entity_poly.pdbx_seq_one_letter_code
_entity_poly.pdbx_strand_id
1 'polypeptide(L)'
;MARLPAIDLRINAVSGKLGRGRHTTRHVELFELPEGGLLADTPGFNQPDIRCLPEDLGNCFPEIRDRLQNAQCQFADCLHQREPGCIVQGDWERYPYYLELLEDCMVQSQTVSDSPNPEDVFKVKVTGDGQIQHEPRLQAKKYRRISRRSRQQTLQELRYELTDNLENLEERDEEDWDVDL
;
A
#
# COMPACT_ATOMS: atom_id res chain seq x y z
N MET A 1 6.42 10.30 30.95
CA MET A 1 5.51 11.34 30.44
C MET A 1 5.62 12.54 31.38
N ALA A 2 6.39 13.57 30.99
CA ALA A 2 6.59 14.76 31.81
C ALA A 2 5.27 15.54 31.88
N ARG A 3 4.70 15.70 33.08
CA ARG A 3 3.62 16.65 33.30
C ARG A 3 4.25 18.03 33.45
N LEU A 4 3.87 18.96 32.58
CA LEU A 4 4.17 20.37 32.73
C LEU A 4 3.03 20.99 33.55
N PRO A 5 3.19 21.20 34.87
CA PRO A 5 2.10 21.60 35.76
C PRO A 5 1.56 23.02 35.48
N ALA A 6 2.28 23.83 34.69
CA ALA A 6 1.91 25.21 34.38
C ALA A 6 1.04 25.35 33.10
N ILE A 7 0.76 24.26 32.39
CA ILE A 7 0.01 24.31 31.12
C ILE A 7 -1.40 23.78 31.37
N ASP A 8 -2.39 24.68 31.29
CA ASP A 8 -3.81 24.35 31.38
C ASP A 8 -4.34 23.89 30.01
N LEU A 9 -3.98 22.65 29.63
CA LEU A 9 -4.44 22.05 28.38
C LEU A 9 -5.96 21.82 28.46
N ARG A 10 -6.71 22.28 27.44
CA ARG A 10 -8.15 22.01 27.34
C ARG A 10 -8.40 20.52 27.05
N ILE A 11 -8.58 19.73 28.09
CA ILE A 11 -8.95 18.31 27.99
C ILE A 11 -10.47 18.20 28.00
N ASN A 12 -11.06 17.62 26.96
CA ASN A 12 -12.50 17.31 26.96
C ASN A 12 -12.79 16.01 27.72
N ALA A 13 -13.96 15.95 28.38
CA ALA A 13 -14.39 14.77 29.12
C ALA A 13 -14.50 13.53 28.21
N VAL A 14 -14.02 12.38 28.69
CA VAL A 14 -14.13 11.10 27.99
C VAL A 14 -15.61 10.73 27.86
N SER A 15 -16.07 10.45 26.65
CA SER A 15 -17.48 10.06 26.43
C SER A 15 -17.73 8.68 27.05
N GLY A 16 -18.60 8.63 28.06
CA GLY A 16 -18.94 7.40 28.79
C GLY A 16 -19.58 6.28 27.95
N LYS A 17 -19.96 6.54 26.70
CA LYS A 17 -20.55 5.53 25.80
C LYS A 17 -19.54 4.74 24.96
N LEU A 18 -18.31 5.24 24.77
CA LEU A 18 -17.36 4.65 23.81
C LEU A 18 -16.00 4.29 24.41
N GLY A 19 -15.73 4.65 25.67
CA GLY A 19 -14.47 4.32 26.36
C GLY A 19 -13.21 4.91 25.71
N ARG A 20 -13.36 5.80 24.72
CA ARG A 20 -12.25 6.45 24.01
C ARG A 20 -12.22 7.94 24.35
N GLY A 21 -11.06 8.42 24.77
CA GLY A 21 -10.78 9.84 24.94
C GLY A 21 -10.82 10.55 23.59
N ARG A 22 -11.45 11.73 23.52
CA ARG A 22 -11.48 12.54 22.31
C ARG A 22 -10.40 13.60 22.42
N HIS A 23 -9.28 13.41 21.72
CA HIS A 23 -8.30 14.47 21.52
C HIS A 23 -8.98 15.61 20.75
N THR A 24 -9.04 16.80 21.33
CA THR A 24 -9.69 17.98 20.71
C THR A 24 -8.70 19.04 20.23
N THR A 25 -7.40 18.82 20.43
CA THR A 25 -6.35 19.67 19.88
C THR A 25 -6.45 19.64 18.36
N ARG A 26 -6.71 20.79 17.72
CA ARG A 26 -6.83 20.93 16.25
C ARG A 26 -5.60 21.59 15.62
N HIS A 27 -4.77 22.23 16.42
CA HIS A 27 -3.61 23.00 16.00
C HIS A 27 -2.38 22.51 16.74
N VAL A 28 -1.20 22.63 16.12
CA VAL A 28 0.06 22.30 16.77
C VAL A 28 0.49 23.48 17.63
N GLU A 29 0.69 23.26 18.92
CA GLU A 29 1.23 24.25 19.85
C GLU A 29 2.61 23.81 20.34
N LEU A 30 3.54 24.76 20.49
CA LEU A 30 4.90 24.50 20.99
C LEU A 30 5.03 25.12 22.39
N PHE A 31 5.41 24.32 23.37
CA PHE A 31 5.63 24.75 24.75
C PHE A 31 7.10 24.72 25.12
N GLU A 32 7.62 25.81 25.68
CA GLU A 32 8.99 25.86 26.18
C GLU A 32 9.14 25.04 27.46
N LEU A 33 10.19 24.23 27.51
CA LEU A 33 10.52 23.42 28.69
C LEU A 33 11.44 24.21 29.64
N PRO A 34 11.30 24.04 30.98
CA PRO A 34 12.11 24.76 31.96
C PRO A 34 13.63 24.56 31.82
N GLU A 35 14.05 23.40 31.31
CA GLU A 35 15.45 23.03 31.09
C GLU A 35 15.91 23.31 29.64
N GLY A 36 15.08 23.99 28.85
CA GLY A 36 15.29 24.24 27.42
C GLY A 36 14.65 23.18 26.52
N GLY A 37 14.38 23.56 25.27
CA GLY A 37 13.66 22.73 24.29
C GLY A 37 12.18 23.06 24.17
N LEU A 38 11.53 22.49 23.14
CA LEU A 38 10.13 22.73 22.82
C LEU A 38 9.36 21.40 22.83
N LEU A 39 8.21 21.37 23.49
CA LEU A 39 7.23 20.28 23.44
C LEU A 39 6.14 20.64 22.43
N ALA A 40 5.99 19.84 21.38
CA ALA A 40 4.89 19.97 20.44
C ALA A 40 3.65 19.19 20.92
N ASP A 41 2.53 19.88 21.17
CA ASP A 41 1.22 19.25 21.28
C ASP A 41 0.60 19.17 19.89
N THR A 42 0.59 17.97 19.31
CA THR A 42 0.00 17.72 17.99
C THR A 42 -1.35 17.02 18.15
N PRO A 43 -2.34 17.29 17.28
CA PRO A 43 -3.50 16.40 17.14
C PRO A 43 -3.04 14.95 17.00
N GLY A 44 -3.68 14.03 17.72
CA GLY A 44 -3.45 12.61 17.50
C GLY A 44 -3.88 12.19 16.09
N PHE A 45 -3.15 11.28 15.48
CA PHE A 45 -3.58 10.62 14.25
C PHE A 45 -4.49 9.44 14.61
N ASN A 46 -5.67 9.34 14.00
CA ASN A 46 -6.54 8.17 14.19
C ASN A 46 -6.04 6.95 13.40
N GLN A 47 -5.44 7.19 12.24
CA GLN A 47 -4.75 6.21 11.41
C GLN A 47 -3.68 6.97 10.61
N PRO A 48 -2.39 6.63 10.73
CA PRO A 48 -1.36 7.23 9.90
C PRO A 48 -1.52 6.74 8.46
N ASP A 49 -1.51 7.67 7.50
CA ASP A 49 -1.41 7.34 6.06
C ASP A 49 0.07 7.06 5.76
N ILE A 50 0.43 5.78 5.64
CA ILE A 50 1.80 5.37 5.36
C ILE A 50 2.01 5.42 3.85
N ARG A 51 2.72 6.46 3.41
CA ARG A 51 3.14 6.63 2.02
C ARG A 51 4.64 6.43 1.91
N CYS A 52 5.06 5.18 1.80
CA CYS A 52 6.45 4.84 1.47
C CYS A 52 6.48 3.78 0.36
N LEU A 53 7.62 3.69 -0.32
CA LEU A 53 7.84 2.58 -1.23
C LEU A 53 7.92 1.27 -0.42
N PRO A 54 7.44 0.13 -0.97
CA PRO A 54 7.53 -1.16 -0.30
C PRO A 54 8.95 -1.50 0.17
N GLU A 55 9.95 -1.15 -0.64
CA GLU A 55 11.38 -1.35 -0.36
C GLU A 55 11.89 -0.53 0.86
N ASP A 56 11.29 0.63 1.12
CA ASP A 56 11.70 1.52 2.19
C ASP A 56 11.09 1.15 3.55
N LEU A 57 9.96 0.43 3.54
CA LEU A 57 9.19 0.12 4.75
C LEU A 57 10.04 -0.63 5.80
N GLY A 58 10.92 -1.53 5.36
CA GLY A 58 11.80 -2.29 6.24
C GLY A 58 12.66 -1.40 7.14
N ASN A 59 13.09 -0.23 6.64
CA ASN A 59 13.92 0.72 7.39
C ASN A 59 13.19 1.41 8.54
N CYS A 60 11.85 1.40 8.53
CA CYS A 60 11.02 1.94 9.62
C CYS A 60 10.94 1.00 10.84
N PHE A 61 11.38 -0.27 10.70
CA PHE A 61 11.32 -1.26 11.76
C PHE A 61 12.71 -1.52 12.35
N PRO A 62 12.94 -1.26 13.65
CA PRO A 62 14.23 -1.52 14.28
C PRO A 62 14.64 -2.99 14.19
N GLU A 63 13.71 -3.95 14.32
CA GLU A 63 14.00 -5.38 14.23
C GLU A 63 14.61 -5.76 12.88
N ILE A 64 14.09 -5.18 11.80
CA ILE A 64 14.59 -5.42 10.45
C ILE A 64 15.96 -4.76 10.28
N ARG A 65 16.10 -3.49 10.67
CA ARG A 65 17.39 -2.78 10.61
C ARG A 65 18.49 -3.50 11.37
N ASP A 66 18.22 -3.98 12.58
CA ASP A 66 19.21 -4.64 13.41
C ASP A 66 19.68 -5.96 12.77
N ARG A 67 18.79 -6.69 12.10
CA ARG A 67 19.15 -7.90 11.37
C ARG A 67 19.96 -7.57 10.10
N LEU A 68 19.57 -6.53 9.36
CA LEU A 68 20.27 -6.06 8.16
C LEU A 68 21.67 -5.49 8.44
N GLN A 69 21.93 -5.03 9.67
CA GLN A 69 23.29 -4.63 10.09
C GLN A 69 24.24 -5.82 10.20
N ASN A 70 23.73 -7.02 10.51
CA ASN A 70 24.55 -8.21 10.73
C ASN A 70 24.81 -8.99 9.44
N ALA A 71 23.85 -9.00 8.52
CA ALA A 71 23.94 -9.72 7.25
C ALA A 71 23.03 -9.08 6.19
N GLN A 72 23.29 -9.41 4.93
CA GLN A 72 22.44 -9.01 3.81
C GLN A 72 21.53 -10.17 3.39
N CYS A 73 20.34 -9.85 2.90
CA CYS A 73 19.48 -10.83 2.25
C CYS A 73 20.15 -11.37 0.98
N GLN A 74 19.76 -12.57 0.55
CA GLN A 74 20.21 -13.15 -0.70
C GLN A 74 19.87 -12.27 -1.92
N PHE A 75 18.71 -11.62 -1.89
CA PHE A 75 18.20 -10.75 -2.96
C PHE A 75 18.25 -9.29 -2.52
N ALA A 76 18.60 -8.40 -3.46
CA ALA A 76 18.73 -6.96 -3.22
C ALA A 76 17.37 -6.26 -3.05
N ASP A 77 16.33 -6.80 -3.69
CA ASP A 77 14.94 -6.37 -3.69
C ASP A 77 14.08 -7.17 -2.69
N CYS A 78 14.72 -7.82 -1.71
CA CYS A 78 14.05 -8.60 -0.69
C CYS A 78 13.10 -7.72 0.14
N LEU A 79 11.80 -8.01 0.08
CA LEU A 79 10.76 -7.31 0.85
C LEU A 79 10.48 -7.95 2.21
N HIS A 80 11.25 -8.96 2.56
CA HIS A 80 11.17 -9.66 3.84
C HIS A 80 9.84 -10.38 4.09
N GLN A 81 9.12 -10.78 3.02
CA GLN A 81 7.84 -11.49 3.07
C GLN A 81 7.99 -13.03 3.12
N ARG A 82 9.05 -13.53 3.78
CA ARG A 82 9.47 -14.95 3.75
C ARG A 82 10.11 -15.43 2.43
N GLU A 83 10.80 -14.55 1.71
CA GLU A 83 11.60 -14.97 0.56
C GLU A 83 12.73 -15.94 1.01
N PRO A 84 13.11 -16.91 0.16
CA PRO A 84 14.23 -17.78 0.44
C PRO A 84 15.51 -16.94 0.60
N GLY A 85 16.33 -17.26 1.62
CA GLY A 85 17.55 -16.49 1.90
C GLY A 85 17.32 -15.11 2.52
N CYS A 86 16.10 -14.80 2.97
CA CYS A 86 15.83 -13.61 3.77
C CYS A 86 16.39 -13.76 5.20
N ILE A 87 17.29 -12.84 5.60
CA ILE A 87 17.91 -12.85 6.93
C ILE A 87 17.01 -12.25 8.01
N VAL A 88 15.98 -11.49 7.61
CA VAL A 88 15.09 -10.80 8.56
C VAL A 88 14.25 -11.80 9.32
N GLN A 89 13.85 -12.93 8.73
CA GLN A 89 13.01 -13.97 9.36
C GLN A 89 11.69 -13.43 9.98
N GLY A 90 10.67 -14.27 10.09
CA GLY A 90 9.32 -13.86 10.51
C GLY A 90 9.02 -14.02 12.00
N ASP A 91 10.04 -14.20 12.84
CA ASP A 91 9.95 -14.68 14.22
C ASP A 91 9.95 -13.55 15.27
N TRP A 92 9.13 -12.53 15.08
CA TRP A 92 9.03 -11.40 16.02
C TRP A 92 7.60 -10.87 16.11
N GLU A 93 7.27 -10.29 17.27
CA GLU A 93 5.89 -9.93 17.65
C GLU A 93 5.20 -9.02 16.63
N ARG A 94 5.93 -8.05 16.08
CA ARG A 94 5.39 -7.04 15.16
C ARG A 94 5.43 -7.45 13.68
N TYR A 95 5.92 -8.65 13.35
CA TYR A 95 6.01 -9.13 11.97
C TYR A 95 4.66 -9.18 11.24
N PRO A 96 3.54 -9.60 11.87
CA PRO A 96 2.23 -9.55 11.22
C PRO A 96 1.83 -8.14 10.80
N TYR A 97 2.06 -7.13 11.65
CA TYR A 97 1.78 -5.74 11.33
C TYR A 97 2.66 -5.19 10.21
N TYR A 98 3.91 -5.65 10.13
CA TYR A 98 4.79 -5.31 9.01
C TYR A 98 4.20 -5.80 7.68
N LEU A 99 3.67 -7.02 7.64
CA LEU A 99 3.05 -7.57 6.42
C LEU A 99 1.81 -6.78 6.01
N GLU A 100 0.93 -6.43 6.96
CA GLU A 100 -0.25 -5.60 6.69
C GLU A 100 0.15 -4.25 6.08
N LEU A 101 1.12 -3.56 6.66
CA LEU A 101 1.60 -2.27 6.15
C LEU A 101 2.30 -2.38 4.80
N LEU A 102 2.98 -3.50 4.55
CA LEU A 102 3.67 -3.75 3.29
C LEU A 102 2.67 -3.97 2.15
N GLU A 103 1.58 -4.70 2.42
CA GLU A 103 0.48 -4.87 1.48
C GLU A 103 -0.15 -3.50 1.13
N ASP A 104 -0.40 -2.66 2.13
CA ASP A 104 -0.89 -1.29 1.91
C ASP A 104 0.05 -0.46 1.03
N CYS A 105 1.37 -0.54 1.27
CA CYS A 105 2.38 0.16 0.45
C CYS A 105 2.40 -0.34 -1.00
N MET A 106 2.25 -1.65 -1.21
CA MET A 106 2.19 -2.26 -2.54
C MET A 106 0.97 -1.78 -3.32
N VAL A 107 -0.22 -1.81 -2.70
CA VAL A 107 -1.46 -1.31 -3.33
C VAL A 107 -1.31 0.15 -3.72
N GLN A 108 -0.77 0.99 -2.84
CA GLN A 108 -0.57 2.41 -3.15
C GLN A 108 0.39 2.60 -4.34
N SER A 109 1.50 1.87 -4.40
CA SER A 109 2.46 1.98 -5.50
C SER A 109 1.83 1.70 -6.88
N GLN A 110 0.93 0.71 -6.97
CA GLN A 110 0.21 0.37 -8.20
C GLN A 110 -0.75 1.47 -8.64
N THR A 111 -1.47 2.11 -7.69
CA THR A 111 -2.38 3.20 -8.03
C THR A 111 -1.66 4.42 -8.63
N VAL A 112 -0.42 4.67 -8.20
CA VAL A 112 0.41 5.76 -8.73
C VAL A 112 0.90 5.44 -10.15
N SER A 113 1.32 4.20 -10.42
CA SER A 113 1.76 3.80 -11.77
C SER A 113 0.63 3.77 -12.79
N ASP A 114 -0.59 3.43 -12.37
CA ASP A 114 -1.76 3.33 -13.25
C ASP A 114 -2.43 4.69 -13.53
N SER A 115 -1.97 5.76 -12.87
CA SER A 115 -2.48 7.11 -13.10
C SER A 115 -2.03 7.64 -14.47
N PRO A 116 -2.94 8.14 -15.33
CA PRO A 116 -2.56 8.65 -16.64
C PRO A 116 -1.57 9.82 -16.50
N ASN A 117 -0.41 9.71 -17.15
CA ASN A 117 0.55 10.82 -17.20
C ASN A 117 -0.12 12.03 -17.89
N PRO A 118 -0.20 13.21 -17.26
CA PRO A 118 -0.82 14.39 -17.86
C PRO A 118 -0.14 14.84 -19.17
N GLU A 119 1.11 14.44 -19.42
CA GLU A 119 1.82 14.72 -20.68
C GLU A 119 1.26 13.94 -21.89
N ASP A 120 0.55 12.82 -21.66
CA ASP A 120 -0.07 12.03 -22.74
C ASP A 120 -1.36 12.64 -23.31
N VAL A 121 -1.80 13.78 -22.76
CA VAL A 121 -3.02 14.48 -23.18
C VAL A 121 -2.83 15.26 -24.49
N PHE A 122 -1.61 15.62 -24.88
CA PHE A 122 -1.34 16.46 -26.05
C PHE A 122 -0.51 15.75 -27.12
N LYS A 123 -0.89 15.90 -28.40
CA LYS A 123 -0.10 15.50 -29.56
C LYS A 123 0.62 16.72 -30.09
N VAL A 124 1.94 16.62 -30.16
CA VAL A 124 2.76 17.63 -30.84
C VAL A 124 2.72 17.34 -32.35
N LYS A 125 2.34 18.33 -33.16
CA LYS A 125 2.37 18.27 -34.62
C LYS A 125 3.23 19.41 -35.14
N VAL A 126 4.20 19.11 -36.01
CA VAL A 126 4.99 20.12 -36.70
C VAL A 126 4.34 20.38 -38.05
N THR A 127 3.95 21.62 -38.34
CA THR A 127 3.42 22.01 -39.66
C THR A 127 4.56 22.23 -40.67
N GLY A 128 4.23 22.25 -41.97
CA GLY A 128 5.22 22.34 -43.05
C GLY A 128 6.16 23.55 -42.99
N ASP A 129 5.73 24.62 -42.30
CA ASP A 129 6.52 25.85 -42.09
C ASP A 129 7.39 25.78 -40.81
N GLY A 130 7.54 24.60 -40.19
CA GLY A 130 8.38 24.38 -39.02
C GLY A 130 7.79 24.86 -37.68
N GLN A 131 6.53 25.32 -37.67
CA GLN A 131 5.84 25.70 -36.43
C GLN A 131 5.33 24.47 -35.69
N ILE A 132 5.50 24.47 -34.37
CA ILE A 132 5.05 23.40 -33.48
C ILE A 132 3.66 23.75 -32.96
N GLN A 133 2.68 22.88 -33.21
CA GLN A 133 1.31 23.01 -32.73
C GLN A 133 0.98 21.86 -31.77
N HIS A 134 0.56 22.21 -30.55
CA HIS A 134 0.09 21.24 -29.56
C HIS A 134 -1.42 21.08 -29.70
N GLU A 135 -1.87 19.91 -30.14
CA GLU A 135 -3.28 19.57 -30.25
C GLU A 135 -3.66 18.61 -29.12
N PRO A 136 -4.76 18.82 -28.37
CA PRO A 136 -5.23 17.82 -27.42
C PRO A 136 -5.50 16.52 -28.18
N ARG A 137 -4.97 15.39 -27.70
CA ARG A 137 -5.31 14.08 -28.24
C ARG A 137 -6.80 13.86 -27.99
N LEU A 138 -7.57 13.65 -29.06
CA LEU A 138 -8.92 13.12 -28.95
C LEU A 138 -8.86 11.89 -28.06
N GLN A 139 -9.62 11.90 -26.94
CA GLN A 139 -9.68 10.76 -26.04
C GLN A 139 -9.87 9.50 -26.86
N ALA A 140 -9.08 8.45 -26.59
CA ALA A 140 -9.27 7.17 -27.22
C ALA A 140 -10.76 6.82 -27.11
N LYS A 141 -11.43 6.68 -28.26
CA LYS A 141 -12.89 6.60 -28.33
C LYS A 141 -13.37 5.61 -27.27
N LYS A 142 -14.09 6.09 -26.26
CA LYS A 142 -14.73 5.33 -25.17
C LYS A 142 -15.57 4.14 -25.68
N TYR A 143 -15.86 4.11 -26.98
CA TYR A 143 -16.67 3.13 -27.70
C TYR A 143 -15.92 2.38 -28.81
N ARG A 144 -14.57 2.30 -28.77
CA ARG A 144 -13.82 1.48 -29.73
C ARG A 144 -14.25 0.02 -29.55
N ARG A 145 -15.01 -0.52 -30.50
CA ARG A 145 -15.38 -1.94 -30.51
C ARG A 145 -14.11 -2.78 -30.52
N ILE A 146 -13.96 -3.65 -29.53
CA ILE A 146 -12.91 -4.65 -29.49
C ILE A 146 -13.02 -5.50 -30.76
N SER A 147 -11.89 -5.78 -31.42
CA SER A 147 -11.89 -6.57 -32.64
C SER A 147 -12.48 -7.95 -32.35
N ARG A 148 -13.20 -8.53 -33.32
CA ARG A 148 -13.78 -9.88 -33.17
C ARG A 148 -12.71 -10.91 -32.79
N ARG A 149 -11.50 -10.76 -33.33
CA ARG A 149 -10.34 -11.61 -33.03
C ARG A 149 -9.92 -11.52 -31.56
N SER A 150 -9.79 -10.30 -31.02
CA SER A 150 -9.40 -10.10 -29.62
C SER A 150 -10.48 -10.63 -28.67
N ARG A 151 -11.76 -10.43 -28.98
CA ARG A 151 -12.86 -11.02 -28.22
C ARG A 151 -12.87 -12.56 -28.26
N GLN A 152 -12.53 -13.18 -29.40
CA GLN A 152 -12.42 -14.64 -29.50
C GLN A 152 -11.25 -15.18 -28.68
N GLN A 153 -10.12 -14.47 -28.68
CA GLN A 153 -8.95 -14.86 -27.89
C GLN A 153 -9.25 -14.81 -26.39
N THR A 154 -9.88 -13.74 -25.89
CA THR A 154 -10.31 -13.62 -24.50
C THR A 154 -11.31 -14.72 -24.10
N LEU A 155 -12.27 -15.04 -24.97
CA LEU A 155 -13.22 -16.14 -24.70
C LEU A 155 -12.53 -17.50 -24.62
N GLN A 156 -11.47 -17.69 -25.41
CA GLN A 156 -10.70 -18.93 -25.41
C GLN A 156 -9.87 -19.07 -24.13
N GLU A 157 -9.23 -17.99 -23.69
CA GLU A 157 -8.51 -17.92 -22.40
C GLU A 157 -9.45 -18.24 -21.22
N LEU A 158 -10.60 -17.58 -21.13
CA LEU A 158 -11.61 -17.85 -20.09
C LEU A 158 -12.12 -19.30 -20.12
N ARG A 159 -12.25 -19.90 -21.31
CA ARG A 159 -12.63 -21.30 -21.43
C ARG A 159 -11.57 -22.22 -20.82
N TYR A 160 -10.29 -21.95 -21.09
CA TYR A 160 -9.19 -22.73 -20.53
C TYR A 160 -9.12 -22.60 -19.01
N GLU A 161 -9.28 -21.38 -18.47
CA GLU A 161 -9.33 -21.17 -17.02
C GLU A 161 -10.50 -21.92 -16.36
N LEU A 162 -11.67 -21.93 -16.99
CA LEU A 162 -12.83 -22.67 -16.47
C LEU A 162 -12.65 -24.19 -16.55
N THR A 163 -12.03 -24.71 -17.60
CA THR A 163 -11.73 -26.15 -17.70
C THR A 163 -10.69 -26.56 -16.67
N ASP A 164 -9.64 -25.76 -16.49
CA ASP A 164 -8.60 -26.01 -15.49
C ASP A 164 -9.18 -25.98 -14.06
N ASN A 165 -10.09 -25.03 -13.78
CA ASN A 165 -10.81 -24.99 -12.52
C ASN A 165 -11.76 -26.18 -12.31
N LEU A 166 -12.35 -26.74 -13.36
CA LEU A 166 -13.22 -27.92 -13.28
C LEU A 166 -12.42 -29.20 -13.08
N GLU A 167 -11.31 -29.37 -13.80
CA GLU A 167 -10.39 -30.51 -13.62
C GLU A 167 -9.85 -30.54 -12.19
N ASN A 168 -9.46 -29.38 -11.65
CA ASN A 168 -9.04 -29.25 -10.25
C ASN A 168 -10.15 -29.52 -9.21
N LEU A 169 -11.44 -29.42 -9.58
CA LEU A 169 -12.56 -29.77 -8.71
C LEU A 169 -12.89 -31.26 -8.76
N GLU A 170 -12.81 -31.87 -9.95
CA GLU A 170 -13.04 -33.30 -10.16
C GLU A 170 -11.96 -34.16 -9.49
N GLU A 171 -10.71 -33.70 -9.45
CA GLU A 171 -9.63 -34.36 -8.68
C GLU A 171 -9.87 -34.34 -7.16
N ARG A 172 -10.74 -33.47 -6.65
CA ARG A 172 -11.02 -33.34 -5.21
C ARG A 172 -12.16 -34.22 -4.70
N ASP A 173 -12.98 -34.76 -5.61
CA ASP A 173 -14.17 -35.55 -5.27
C ASP A 173 -13.96 -37.08 -5.41
N GLU A 174 -12.81 -37.54 -5.95
CA GLU A 174 -12.49 -38.98 -6.08
C GLU A 174 -11.98 -39.66 -4.80
N GLU A 175 -11.73 -38.94 -3.70
CA GLU A 175 -11.17 -39.52 -2.45
C GLU A 175 -12.19 -39.88 -1.35
N ASP A 176 -13.51 -39.71 -1.52
CA ASP A 176 -14.44 -39.78 -0.37
C ASP A 176 -15.76 -40.56 -0.57
N TRP A 177 -15.72 -41.80 -1.10
CA TRP A 177 -16.92 -42.68 -1.12
C TRP A 177 -16.69 -44.18 -0.81
N ASP A 178 -15.62 -44.57 -0.12
CA ASP A 178 -15.58 -45.89 0.55
C ASP A 178 -16.27 -45.79 1.94
N VAL A 179 -17.59 -45.97 1.96
CA VAL A 179 -18.35 -46.26 3.19
C VAL A 179 -18.89 -47.69 3.07
N ASP A 180 -18.22 -48.59 3.78
CA ASP A 180 -18.52 -50.02 3.92
C ASP A 180 -20.00 -50.31 4.25
N LEU A 181 -20.55 -51.34 3.58
CA LEU A 181 -21.86 -51.95 3.84
C LEU A 181 -21.68 -53.42 4.25
#